data_AF-A0A926UPC2-F1
#
_entry.id   AF-A0A926UPC2-F1
#
_cell.length_a   1.000
_cell.length_b   1.000
_cell.length_c   1.000
_cell.angle_alpha   90.00
_cell.angle_beta   90.00
_cell.angle_gamma   90.00
#
_symmetry.space_group_name_H-M   'P 1'
#
loop_
_entity.id
_entity.type
_entity.pdbx_description
1 polymer ?
#
loop_
_entity_poly.entity_id
_entity_poly.type
_entity_poly.pdbx_seq_one_letter_code
_entity_poly.pdbx_strand_id
1 'polypeptide(L)'
;MKIKVKNLGALKQAEFTLGDFTIICGHNNTGKTYATYALFGFLYSWRKIFSININDTKIEQLLTDGVITLDIQEYVHQVEQIINQGCEVYTQELPKIFAASVERFKESEFKININRQNIGLFKKFDLQIGSGEVSLFSITKNEASSELIVTLLIEKEKVKIPTEILKRIIGDAMKDIIFEPIFPRPFIASSERTGAAIFRKDLNFDRNRLFEEISQAGPNIDRTELLLKDYGDYALPIKTNVDFIRQIESIVKKSSFIAENYPDILADFADIIGGEYTVTRHDELYYQPKGKRIKLSMDESSSAVRSLLDIGFYLQHEAQIGDLLMVDEPELNLHPENQRRVARLFARLVNLGIKVFITTHSDYIIKELNTLIMLNHDKPHLQRIAKQEGYQSVELISADKIKVYIAEEALTTIDGKTKRMKCQTLTLANIDPELGIEARSFDKTIETMNRIQEAIIWGAD
;
A
#
# COMPACT_ATOMS: atom_id res chain seq x y z
N MET A 1 -0.01 -9.64 10.12
CA MET A 1 0.34 -10.43 8.91
C MET A 1 1.85 -10.54 8.80
N LYS A 2 2.36 -11.74 8.52
CA LYS A 2 3.78 -12.04 8.36
C LYS A 2 4.04 -12.51 6.94
N ILE A 3 4.96 -11.84 6.26
CA ILE A 3 5.28 -12.03 4.84
C ILE A 3 6.63 -12.75 4.77
N LYS A 4 6.72 -13.77 3.93
CA LYS A 4 7.93 -14.50 3.61
C LYS A 4 8.14 -14.49 2.11
N VAL A 5 9.35 -14.15 1.68
CA VAL A 5 9.76 -14.20 0.28
C VAL A 5 11.04 -15.01 0.14
N LYS A 6 11.17 -15.78 -0.94
CA LYS A 6 12.42 -16.44 -1.34
C LYS A 6 12.72 -16.22 -2.80
N ASN A 7 14.02 -16.17 -3.10
CA ASN A 7 14.57 -15.98 -4.44
C ASN A 7 13.82 -14.90 -5.23
N LEU A 8 13.58 -13.74 -4.60
CA LEU A 8 12.81 -12.65 -5.18
C LEU A 8 13.75 -11.48 -5.45
N GLY A 9 14.21 -11.36 -6.69
CA GLY A 9 15.24 -10.39 -7.07
C GLY A 9 16.52 -10.60 -6.27
N ALA A 10 17.00 -9.55 -5.61
CA ALA A 10 18.19 -9.63 -4.76
C ALA A 10 17.96 -10.45 -3.48
N LEU A 11 16.71 -10.59 -3.00
CA LEU A 11 16.41 -11.27 -1.74
C LEU A 11 16.49 -12.78 -1.92
N LYS A 12 17.45 -13.41 -1.24
CA LYS A 12 17.54 -14.87 -1.24
C LYS A 12 16.43 -15.49 -0.39
N GLN A 13 16.24 -14.94 0.81
CA GLN A 13 15.13 -15.25 1.71
C GLN A 13 14.94 -14.06 2.64
N ALA A 14 13.73 -13.58 2.80
CA ALA A 14 13.42 -12.50 3.74
C ALA A 14 12.06 -12.72 4.39
N GLU A 15 11.94 -12.21 5.61
CA GLU A 15 10.74 -12.32 6.43
C GLU A 15 10.48 -10.98 7.11
N PHE A 16 9.28 -10.45 6.95
CA PHE A 16 8.90 -9.17 7.55
C PHE A 16 7.41 -9.14 7.89
N THR A 17 7.01 -8.18 8.72
CA THR A 17 5.63 -8.03 9.18
C THR A 17 5.22 -6.57 9.02
N LEU A 18 3.96 -6.34 8.65
CA LEU A 18 3.41 -5.00 8.67
C LEU A 18 3.16 -4.54 10.10
N GLY A 19 3.77 -3.41 10.47
CA GLY A 19 3.42 -2.59 11.63
C GLY A 19 2.39 -1.52 11.25
N ASP A 20 2.20 -0.52 12.11
CA ASP A 20 1.43 0.67 11.74
C ASP A 20 2.29 1.64 10.95
N PHE A 21 3.57 1.77 11.32
CA PHE A 21 4.61 2.37 10.48
C PHE A 21 5.67 1.32 10.16
N THR A 22 5.76 0.88 8.91
CA THR A 22 6.77 -0.07 8.44
C THR A 22 7.80 0.64 7.56
N ILE A 23 9.08 0.39 7.81
CA ILE A 23 10.19 1.02 7.09
C ILE A 23 11.12 -0.07 6.60
N ILE A 24 11.50 -0.04 5.33
CA ILE A 24 12.61 -0.82 4.79
C ILE A 24 13.74 0.15 4.39
N CYS A 25 14.88 0.07 5.08
CA CYS A 25 16.05 0.90 4.79
C CYS A 25 17.24 0.05 4.33
N GLY A 26 18.27 0.69 3.79
CA GLY A 26 19.50 0.02 3.34
C GLY A 26 19.88 0.37 1.90
N HIS A 27 21.05 -0.09 1.44
CA HIS A 27 21.68 0.33 0.19
C HIS A 27 20.85 0.04 -1.07
N ASN A 28 21.21 0.67 -2.19
CA ASN A 28 20.60 0.39 -3.49
C ASN A 28 20.82 -1.08 -3.88
N ASN A 29 19.91 -1.64 -4.68
CA ASN A 29 20.01 -3.00 -5.22
C ASN A 29 19.99 -4.13 -4.17
N THR A 30 19.49 -3.85 -2.96
CA THR A 30 19.40 -4.83 -1.85
C THR A 30 18.04 -5.53 -1.75
N GLY A 31 17.10 -5.23 -2.65
CA GLY A 31 15.80 -5.92 -2.73
C GLY A 31 14.62 -5.18 -2.08
N LYS A 32 14.79 -3.93 -1.63
CA LYS A 32 13.70 -3.11 -1.05
C LYS A 32 12.50 -2.96 -1.99
N THR A 33 12.75 -2.59 -3.25
CA THR A 33 11.70 -2.46 -4.28
C THR A 33 11.01 -3.80 -4.53
N TYR A 34 11.74 -4.92 -4.54
CA TYR A 34 11.17 -6.26 -4.68
C TYR A 34 10.22 -6.60 -3.51
N ALA A 35 10.62 -6.35 -2.26
CA ALA A 35 9.75 -6.57 -1.11
C ALA A 35 8.48 -5.69 -1.17
N THR A 36 8.66 -4.42 -1.53
CA THR A 36 7.59 -3.43 -1.64
C THR A 36 6.57 -3.81 -2.72
N TYR A 37 7.05 -4.12 -3.92
CA TYR A 37 6.21 -4.42 -5.08
C TYR A 37 5.50 -5.76 -4.92
N ALA A 38 6.17 -6.77 -4.34
CA ALA A 38 5.54 -8.04 -4.04
C ALA A 38 4.47 -7.93 -2.95
N LEU A 39 4.67 -7.11 -1.92
CA LEU A 39 3.63 -6.85 -0.94
C LEU A 39 2.46 -6.09 -1.56
N PHE A 40 2.72 -5.01 -2.29
CA PHE A 40 1.68 -4.21 -2.95
C PHE A 40 0.85 -5.07 -3.90
N GLY A 41 1.51 -5.84 -4.77
CA GLY A 41 0.85 -6.70 -5.75
C GLY A 41 -0.07 -7.72 -5.07
N PHE A 42 0.33 -8.29 -3.94
CA PHE A 42 -0.49 -9.22 -3.18
C PHE A 42 -1.72 -8.52 -2.62
N LEU A 43 -1.53 -7.40 -1.93
CA LEU A 43 -2.63 -6.62 -1.34
C LEU A 43 -3.59 -6.07 -2.39
N TYR A 44 -3.11 -5.79 -3.60
CA TYR A 44 -3.93 -5.33 -4.71
C TYR A 44 -4.77 -6.46 -5.34
N SER A 45 -4.30 -7.71 -5.28
CA SER A 45 -4.87 -8.82 -6.04
C SER A 45 -5.49 -9.94 -5.20
N TRP A 46 -5.37 -9.92 -3.87
CA TRP A 46 -5.82 -11.02 -3.00
C TRP A 46 -7.28 -11.43 -3.22
N ARG A 47 -8.20 -10.48 -3.47
CA ARG A 47 -9.63 -10.79 -3.73
C ARG A 47 -9.83 -11.68 -4.96
N LYS A 48 -8.98 -11.48 -5.98
CA LYS A 48 -8.99 -12.27 -7.22
C LYS A 48 -8.29 -13.62 -7.05
N ILE A 49 -7.28 -13.67 -6.20
CA ILE A 49 -6.40 -14.82 -6.01
C ILE A 49 -7.00 -15.83 -5.04
N PHE A 50 -7.70 -15.36 -4.00
CA PHE A 50 -8.34 -16.22 -3.04
C PHE A 50 -9.66 -16.73 -3.61
N SER A 51 -9.90 -18.03 -3.48
CA SER A 51 -11.17 -18.66 -3.84
C SER A 51 -11.79 -19.28 -2.60
N ILE A 52 -13.08 -18.99 -2.39
CA ILE A 52 -13.91 -19.66 -1.39
C ILE A 52 -15.02 -20.37 -2.15
N ASN A 53 -15.01 -21.70 -2.10
CA ASN A 53 -15.98 -22.51 -2.80
C ASN A 53 -17.20 -22.74 -1.91
N ILE A 54 -18.38 -22.43 -2.44
CA ILE A 54 -19.65 -22.69 -1.76
C ILE A 54 -20.21 -24.02 -2.27
N ASN A 55 -20.65 -24.87 -1.34
CA ASN A 55 -21.17 -26.20 -1.64
C ASN A 55 -22.38 -26.12 -2.58
N ASP A 56 -22.41 -26.94 -3.63
CA ASP A 56 -23.51 -27.02 -4.60
C ASP A 56 -24.86 -27.23 -3.93
N THR A 57 -24.90 -28.08 -2.90
CA THR A 57 -26.13 -28.37 -2.14
C THR A 57 -26.70 -27.12 -1.45
N LYS A 58 -25.85 -26.22 -0.95
CA LYS A 58 -26.27 -24.94 -0.37
C LYS A 58 -26.81 -23.99 -1.44
N ILE A 59 -26.24 -24.00 -2.65
CA ILE A 59 -26.74 -23.18 -3.76
C ILE A 59 -28.10 -23.71 -4.25
N GLU A 60 -28.26 -25.02 -4.35
CA GLU A 60 -29.54 -25.66 -4.68
C GLU A 60 -30.62 -25.36 -3.63
N GLN A 61 -30.26 -25.39 -2.34
CA GLN A 61 -31.14 -24.96 -1.25
C GLN A 61 -31.51 -23.49 -1.38
N LEU A 62 -30.56 -22.59 -1.68
CA LEU A 62 -30.88 -21.17 -1.88
C LEU A 62 -31.90 -20.97 -3.01
N LEU A 63 -31.72 -21.66 -4.13
CA LEU A 63 -32.65 -21.60 -5.27
C LEU A 63 -34.03 -22.21 -4.94
N THR A 64 -34.07 -23.21 -4.07
CA THR A 64 -35.30 -23.93 -3.70
C THR A 64 -36.06 -23.26 -2.57
N ASP A 65 -35.40 -22.78 -1.53
CA ASP A 65 -36.03 -22.28 -0.31
C ASP A 65 -36.04 -20.73 -0.27
N GLY A 66 -35.26 -20.08 -1.12
CA GLY A 66 -35.12 -18.63 -1.18
C GLY A 66 -34.19 -18.03 -0.13
N VAL A 67 -33.74 -18.83 0.85
CA VAL A 67 -32.83 -18.38 1.90
C VAL A 67 -31.89 -19.51 2.33
N ILE A 68 -30.64 -19.19 2.63
CA ILE A 68 -29.70 -20.09 3.30
C ILE A 68 -28.97 -19.39 4.44
N THR A 69 -28.53 -20.19 5.40
CA THR A 69 -27.59 -19.79 6.44
C THR A 69 -26.29 -20.58 6.27
N LEU A 70 -25.17 -19.85 6.29
CA LEU A 70 -23.81 -20.38 6.26
C LEU A 70 -23.09 -20.00 7.56
N ASP A 71 -22.44 -20.97 8.22
CA ASP A 71 -21.58 -20.67 9.37
C ASP A 71 -20.18 -20.34 8.88
N ILE A 72 -19.75 -19.10 9.09
CA ILE A 72 -18.44 -18.60 8.66
C ILE A 72 -17.31 -19.35 9.39
N GLN A 73 -17.55 -19.89 10.59
CA GLN A 73 -16.52 -20.63 11.34
C GLN A 73 -16.00 -21.86 10.57
N GLU A 74 -16.87 -22.54 9.81
CA GLU A 74 -16.47 -23.69 8.97
C GLU A 74 -15.36 -23.30 7.98
N TYR A 75 -15.43 -22.07 7.46
CA TYR A 75 -14.47 -21.53 6.50
C TYR A 75 -13.24 -20.93 7.19
N VAL A 76 -13.39 -20.40 8.41
CA VAL A 76 -12.27 -19.94 9.24
C VAL A 76 -11.28 -21.08 9.51
N HIS A 77 -11.76 -22.32 9.70
CA HIS A 77 -10.89 -23.48 9.85
C HIS A 77 -10.02 -23.77 8.62
N GLN A 78 -10.44 -23.35 7.43
CA GLN A 78 -9.76 -23.58 6.15
C GLN A 78 -8.88 -22.40 5.71
N VAL A 79 -8.87 -21.29 6.46
CA VAL A 79 -8.19 -20.05 6.07
C VAL A 79 -6.70 -20.25 5.77
N GLU A 80 -6.01 -21.09 6.53
CA GLU A 80 -4.59 -21.38 6.30
C GLU A 80 -4.36 -22.07 4.95
N GLN A 81 -5.26 -23.00 4.58
CA GLN A 81 -5.23 -23.66 3.28
C GLN A 81 -5.55 -22.67 2.15
N ILE A 82 -6.57 -21.82 2.32
CA ILE A 82 -6.96 -20.80 1.33
C ILE A 82 -5.80 -19.83 1.08
N ILE A 83 -5.12 -19.37 2.14
CA ILE A 83 -3.97 -18.48 2.02
C ILE A 83 -2.81 -19.17 1.33
N ASN A 84 -2.50 -20.42 1.68
CA ASN A 84 -1.40 -21.16 1.06
C ASN A 84 -1.64 -21.35 -0.45
N GLN A 85 -2.84 -21.80 -0.83
CA GLN A 85 -3.21 -21.94 -2.25
C GLN A 85 -3.19 -20.60 -2.98
N GLY A 86 -3.72 -19.55 -2.36
CA GLY A 86 -3.66 -18.20 -2.91
C GLY A 86 -2.23 -17.68 -3.07
N CYS A 87 -1.34 -17.96 -2.12
CA CYS A 87 0.08 -17.59 -2.22
C CYS A 87 0.81 -18.34 -3.34
N GLU A 88 0.45 -19.60 -3.61
CA GLU A 88 0.97 -20.37 -4.75
C GLU A 88 0.54 -19.73 -6.07
N VAL A 89 -0.76 -19.40 -6.21
CA VAL A 89 -1.28 -18.68 -7.39
C VAL A 89 -0.60 -17.32 -7.54
N TYR A 90 -0.48 -16.55 -6.46
CA TYR A 90 0.19 -15.25 -6.49
C TYR A 90 1.66 -15.34 -6.91
N THR A 91 2.37 -16.38 -6.46
CA THR A 91 3.77 -16.62 -6.85
C THR A 91 3.89 -16.78 -8.37
N GLN A 92 2.93 -17.42 -9.02
CA GLN A 92 2.90 -17.54 -10.49
C GLN A 92 2.57 -16.23 -11.21
N GLU A 93 1.92 -15.29 -10.53
CA GLU A 93 1.58 -13.97 -11.07
C GLU A 93 2.71 -12.95 -10.93
N LEU A 94 3.75 -13.23 -10.13
CA LEU A 94 4.90 -12.33 -9.93
C LEU A 94 5.52 -11.79 -11.25
N PRO A 95 5.72 -12.58 -12.32
CA PRO A 95 6.21 -12.06 -13.59
C PRO A 95 5.38 -10.90 -14.14
N LYS A 96 4.04 -10.98 -14.00
CA LYS A 96 3.13 -9.90 -14.42
C LYS A 96 3.19 -8.71 -13.47
N ILE A 97 3.26 -8.96 -12.15
CA ILE A 97 3.40 -7.89 -11.14
C ILE A 97 4.64 -7.05 -11.39
N PHE A 98 5.74 -7.68 -11.80
CA PHE A 98 7.01 -7.02 -12.04
C PHE A 98 7.26 -6.62 -13.50
N ALA A 99 6.34 -6.91 -14.42
CA ALA A 99 6.54 -6.75 -15.87
C ALA A 99 7.90 -7.33 -16.34
N ALA A 100 8.19 -8.56 -15.91
CA ALA A 100 9.47 -9.21 -16.12
C ALA A 100 9.31 -10.66 -16.57
N SER A 101 10.38 -11.23 -17.11
CA SER A 101 10.33 -12.59 -17.67
C SER A 101 10.06 -13.65 -16.60
N VAL A 102 9.27 -14.66 -16.97
CA VAL A 102 8.92 -15.80 -16.09
C VAL A 102 10.16 -16.52 -15.56
N GLU A 103 11.21 -16.60 -16.37
CA GLU A 103 12.51 -17.20 -16.00
C GLU A 103 13.09 -16.62 -14.70
N ARG A 104 12.91 -15.32 -14.45
CA ARG A 104 13.44 -14.66 -13.24
C ARG A 104 12.74 -15.10 -11.95
N PHE A 105 11.54 -15.66 -12.04
CA PHE A 105 10.70 -16.01 -10.90
C PHE A 105 10.48 -17.51 -10.72
N LYS A 106 11.12 -18.36 -11.53
CA LYS A 106 10.95 -19.83 -11.47
C LYS A 106 11.22 -20.43 -10.10
N GLU A 107 12.19 -19.89 -9.37
CA GLU A 107 12.54 -20.33 -8.02
C GLU A 107 11.96 -19.43 -6.93
N SER A 108 11.19 -18.41 -7.30
CA SER A 108 10.61 -17.48 -6.34
C SER A 108 9.49 -18.13 -5.54
N GLU A 109 9.35 -17.69 -4.30
CA GLU A 109 8.27 -18.12 -3.41
C GLU A 109 7.75 -16.89 -2.66
N PHE A 110 6.44 -16.70 -2.64
CA PHE A 110 5.79 -15.71 -1.79
C PHE A 110 4.81 -16.43 -0.86
N LYS A 111 4.90 -16.14 0.44
CA LYS A 111 4.03 -16.75 1.46
C LYS A 111 3.59 -15.72 2.48
N ILE A 112 2.38 -15.92 2.99
CA ILE A 112 1.83 -15.15 4.09
C ILE A 112 1.39 -16.09 5.21
N ASN A 113 1.70 -15.69 6.44
CA ASN A 113 1.19 -16.30 7.65
C ASN A 113 0.39 -15.25 8.42
N ILE A 114 -0.81 -15.61 8.84
CA ILE A 114 -1.68 -14.77 9.68
C ILE A 114 -1.97 -15.50 11.00
N ASN A 115 -2.21 -14.73 12.07
CA ASN A 115 -2.70 -15.28 13.32
C ASN A 115 -4.23 -15.41 13.21
N ARG A 116 -4.77 -16.61 13.49
CA ARG A 116 -6.21 -16.90 13.44
C ARG A 116 -7.02 -16.00 14.38
N GLN A 117 -6.42 -15.54 15.48
CA GLN A 117 -7.04 -14.59 16.41
C GLN A 117 -7.38 -13.22 15.78
N ASN A 118 -6.79 -12.90 14.63
CA ASN A 118 -7.02 -11.64 13.93
C ASN A 118 -8.25 -11.67 13.00
N ILE A 119 -8.90 -12.83 12.83
CA ILE A 119 -10.12 -12.95 12.03
C ILE A 119 -11.28 -12.43 12.87
N GLY A 120 -11.56 -11.14 12.74
CA GLY A 120 -12.60 -10.46 13.51
C GLY A 120 -13.99 -10.67 12.92
N LEU A 121 -14.70 -11.72 13.36
CA LEU A 121 -16.11 -11.95 13.01
C LEU A 121 -17.09 -10.99 13.74
N PHE A 122 -16.61 -9.87 14.26
CA PHE A 122 -17.41 -8.98 15.09
C PHE A 122 -18.14 -7.89 14.30
N LYS A 123 -17.72 -7.61 13.06
CA LYS A 123 -18.35 -6.58 12.22
C LYS A 123 -19.67 -7.06 11.62
N LYS A 124 -20.67 -6.16 11.59
CA LYS A 124 -21.86 -6.32 10.75
C LYS A 124 -21.43 -6.34 9.28
N PHE A 125 -22.10 -7.15 8.47
CA PHE A 125 -21.97 -7.12 7.02
C PHE A 125 -23.36 -7.06 6.39
N ASP A 126 -23.53 -6.20 5.41
CA ASP A 126 -24.77 -6.03 4.66
C ASP A 126 -24.40 -5.73 3.20
N LEU A 127 -24.87 -6.57 2.30
CA LEU A 127 -24.68 -6.41 0.87
C LEU A 127 -26.01 -6.70 0.17
N GLN A 128 -26.56 -5.68 -0.48
CA GLN A 128 -27.69 -5.82 -1.39
C GLN A 128 -27.22 -5.70 -2.82
N ILE A 129 -27.64 -6.64 -3.67
CA ILE A 129 -27.31 -6.66 -5.08
C ILE A 129 -28.60 -6.57 -5.85
N GLY A 130 -28.68 -5.60 -6.75
CA GLY A 130 -29.88 -5.31 -7.54
C GLY A 130 -29.56 -4.61 -8.85
N SER A 131 -30.59 -4.41 -9.66
CA SER A 131 -30.54 -3.61 -10.88
C SER A 131 -31.61 -2.53 -10.81
N GLY A 132 -31.20 -1.26 -10.81
CA GLY A 132 -32.12 -0.14 -10.62
C GLY A 132 -32.81 -0.19 -9.25
N GLU A 133 -34.14 -0.20 -9.25
CA GLU A 133 -34.97 -0.30 -8.04
C GLU A 133 -35.24 -1.74 -7.57
N VAL A 134 -34.78 -2.76 -8.32
CA VAL A 134 -35.04 -4.17 -8.01
C VAL A 134 -33.84 -4.78 -7.30
N SER A 135 -33.99 -5.09 -6.01
CA SER A 135 -33.03 -5.91 -5.27
C SER A 135 -33.21 -7.39 -5.62
N LEU A 136 -32.15 -8.04 -6.07
CA LEU A 136 -32.12 -9.45 -6.46
C LEU A 136 -31.66 -10.34 -5.29
N PHE A 137 -30.67 -9.86 -4.52
CA PHE A 137 -30.06 -10.58 -3.41
C PHE A 137 -29.83 -9.70 -2.21
N SER A 138 -29.84 -10.32 -1.03
CA SER A 138 -29.30 -9.75 0.19
C SER A 138 -28.39 -10.76 0.88
N ILE A 139 -27.23 -10.31 1.32
CA ILE A 139 -26.28 -11.05 2.14
C ILE A 139 -26.09 -10.26 3.42
N THR A 140 -26.49 -10.82 4.55
CA THR A 140 -26.46 -10.13 5.84
C THR A 140 -25.78 -10.98 6.91
N LYS A 141 -25.07 -10.30 7.79
CA LYS A 141 -24.42 -10.86 8.96
C LYS A 141 -24.56 -9.88 10.10
N ASN A 142 -25.12 -10.34 11.22
CA ASN A 142 -25.24 -9.53 12.42
C ASN A 142 -23.90 -9.41 13.16
N GLU A 143 -23.79 -8.38 14.00
CA GLU A 143 -22.63 -8.21 14.88
C GLU A 143 -22.47 -9.41 15.80
N ALA A 144 -21.22 -9.83 16.03
CA ALA A 144 -20.85 -10.97 16.87
C ALA A 144 -21.50 -12.33 16.52
N SER A 145 -22.24 -12.44 15.41
CA SER A 145 -22.73 -13.71 14.87
C SER A 145 -21.72 -14.29 13.87
N SER A 146 -21.60 -15.61 13.80
CA SER A 146 -20.89 -16.30 12.70
C SER A 146 -21.80 -16.70 11.55
N GLU A 147 -23.11 -16.46 11.68
CA GLU A 147 -24.09 -16.80 10.66
C GLU A 147 -24.17 -15.73 9.57
N LEU A 148 -23.96 -16.18 8.33
CA LEU A 148 -24.19 -15.41 7.11
C LEU A 148 -25.52 -15.85 6.50
N ILE A 149 -26.48 -14.94 6.45
CA ILE A 149 -27.80 -15.17 5.88
C ILE A 149 -27.81 -14.62 4.45
N VAL A 150 -28.06 -15.50 3.49
CA VAL A 150 -28.19 -15.16 2.06
C VAL A 150 -29.64 -15.33 1.65
N THR A 151 -30.27 -14.28 1.13
CA THR A 151 -31.69 -14.27 0.75
C THR A 151 -31.85 -13.86 -0.71
N LEU A 152 -32.64 -14.63 -1.46
CA LEU A 152 -33.17 -14.26 -2.77
C LEU A 152 -34.38 -13.36 -2.58
N LEU A 153 -34.33 -12.15 -3.14
CA LEU A 153 -35.39 -11.14 -3.00
C LEU A 153 -36.37 -11.14 -4.19
N ILE A 154 -36.24 -12.11 -5.09
CA ILE A 154 -37.06 -12.26 -6.30
C ILE A 154 -37.91 -13.52 -6.25
N GLU A 155 -39.10 -13.44 -6.85
CA GLU A 155 -39.95 -14.59 -7.11
C GLU A 155 -39.25 -15.57 -8.07
N LYS A 156 -39.25 -16.86 -7.72
CA LYS A 156 -38.54 -17.97 -8.41
C LYS A 156 -38.73 -18.02 -9.92
N GLU A 157 -39.82 -17.48 -10.44
CA GLU A 157 -40.24 -17.61 -11.84
C GLU A 157 -39.71 -16.49 -12.75
N LYS A 158 -39.19 -15.38 -12.21
CA LYS A 158 -38.88 -14.17 -13.01
C LYS A 158 -37.43 -14.05 -13.48
N VAL A 159 -36.45 -14.69 -12.82
CA VAL A 159 -35.02 -14.58 -13.20
C VAL A 159 -34.29 -15.90 -12.99
N LYS A 160 -33.68 -16.44 -14.05
CA LYS A 160 -32.74 -17.57 -13.96
C LYS A 160 -31.33 -17.04 -13.75
N ILE A 161 -30.80 -17.20 -12.55
CA ILE A 161 -29.46 -16.74 -12.21
C ILE A 161 -28.51 -17.95 -12.27
N PRO A 162 -27.45 -17.91 -13.10
CA PRO A 162 -26.47 -18.98 -13.16
C PRO A 162 -25.86 -19.30 -11.78
N THR A 163 -25.78 -20.58 -11.44
CA THR A 163 -25.24 -21.07 -10.15
C THR A 163 -23.82 -20.58 -9.89
N GLU A 164 -22.98 -20.49 -10.93
CA GLU A 164 -21.61 -19.99 -10.83
C GLU A 164 -21.53 -18.52 -10.42
N ILE A 165 -22.51 -17.70 -10.82
CA ILE A 165 -22.60 -16.30 -10.39
C ILE A 165 -22.95 -16.24 -8.90
N LEU A 166 -23.87 -17.09 -8.43
CA LEU A 166 -24.25 -17.16 -7.01
C LEU A 166 -23.06 -17.56 -6.14
N LYS A 167 -22.35 -18.62 -6.53
CA LYS A 167 -21.15 -19.08 -5.82
C LYS A 167 -20.11 -17.98 -5.73
N ARG A 168 -19.87 -17.26 -6.84
CA ARG A 168 -18.91 -16.17 -6.88
C ARG A 168 -19.31 -15.02 -5.96
N ILE A 169 -20.57 -14.57 -6.03
CA ILE A 169 -21.07 -13.48 -5.18
C ILE A 169 -20.94 -13.84 -3.70
N ILE A 170 -21.42 -15.02 -3.30
CA ILE A 170 -21.37 -15.46 -1.90
C ILE A 170 -19.91 -15.64 -1.48
N GLY A 171 -19.08 -16.27 -2.32
CA GLY A 171 -17.65 -16.44 -2.07
C GLY A 171 -16.90 -15.12 -1.91
N ASP A 172 -17.22 -14.11 -2.72
CA ASP A 172 -16.66 -12.76 -2.61
C ASP A 172 -17.11 -12.09 -1.29
N ALA A 173 -18.39 -12.18 -0.92
CA ALA A 173 -18.86 -11.68 0.38
C ALA A 173 -18.15 -12.37 1.56
N MET A 174 -17.93 -13.69 1.48
CA MET A 174 -17.17 -14.42 2.50
C MET A 174 -15.71 -13.98 2.57
N LYS A 175 -15.08 -13.71 1.43
CA LYS A 175 -13.71 -13.17 1.37
C LYS A 175 -13.65 -11.83 2.09
N ASP A 176 -14.60 -10.94 1.82
CA ASP A 176 -14.66 -9.62 2.42
C ASP A 176 -14.77 -9.73 3.94
N ILE A 177 -15.69 -10.56 4.44
CA ILE A 177 -15.87 -10.77 5.88
C ILE A 177 -14.62 -11.34 6.57
N ILE A 178 -13.94 -12.31 5.95
CA ILE A 178 -12.83 -13.04 6.57
C ILE A 178 -11.51 -12.28 6.46
N PHE A 179 -11.22 -11.69 5.30
CA PHE A 179 -9.88 -11.24 4.92
C PHE A 179 -9.72 -9.72 4.85
N GLU A 180 -10.78 -8.96 4.55
CA GLU A 180 -10.70 -7.49 4.51
C GLU A 180 -10.22 -6.87 5.83
N PRO A 181 -10.60 -7.37 7.02
CA PRO A 181 -10.07 -6.85 8.29
C PRO A 181 -8.55 -7.06 8.45
N ILE A 182 -7.95 -7.95 7.66
CA ILE A 182 -6.55 -8.38 7.79
C ILE A 182 -5.67 -7.69 6.74
N PHE A 183 -6.19 -7.51 5.53
CA PHE A 183 -5.46 -6.93 4.40
C PHE A 183 -5.89 -5.47 4.18
N PRO A 184 -5.05 -4.50 4.55
CA PRO A 184 -5.38 -3.10 4.33
C PRO A 184 -5.45 -2.77 2.84
N ARG A 185 -6.26 -1.78 2.48
CA ARG A 185 -6.33 -1.25 1.12
C ARG A 185 -5.01 -0.52 0.79
N PRO A 186 -4.22 -0.98 -0.19
CA PRO A 186 -2.95 -0.35 -0.50
C PRO A 186 -3.15 0.87 -1.43
N PHE A 187 -2.44 1.95 -1.15
CA PHE A 187 -2.15 3.04 -2.07
C PHE A 187 -0.64 3.12 -2.25
N ILE A 188 -0.13 3.37 -3.47
CA ILE A 188 1.31 3.49 -3.70
C ILE A 188 1.71 4.77 -4.43
N ALA A 189 2.68 5.48 -3.86
CA ALA A 189 3.46 6.51 -4.52
C ALA A 189 4.83 5.90 -4.89
N SER A 190 5.01 5.57 -6.17
CA SER A 190 6.22 4.88 -6.68
C SER A 190 7.42 5.82 -6.78
N SER A 191 8.64 5.30 -6.98
CA SER A 191 9.82 6.13 -7.27
C SER A 191 9.67 6.96 -8.54
N GLU A 192 8.92 6.42 -9.52
CA GLU A 192 8.70 7.03 -10.84
C GLU A 192 7.60 8.12 -10.86
N ARG A 193 7.01 8.42 -9.69
CA ARG A 193 5.94 9.41 -9.54
C ARG A 193 6.24 10.79 -10.13
N THR A 194 7.51 11.21 -10.08
CA THR A 194 7.95 12.49 -10.65
C THR A 194 7.78 12.50 -12.17
N GLY A 195 8.10 11.39 -12.84
CA GLY A 195 7.92 11.25 -14.29
C GLY A 195 6.44 11.17 -14.66
N ALA A 196 5.65 10.40 -13.90
CA ALA A 196 4.21 10.28 -14.11
C ALA A 196 3.49 11.65 -14.03
N ALA A 197 3.89 12.50 -13.08
CA ALA A 197 3.35 13.86 -12.93
C ALA A 197 3.64 14.77 -14.14
N ILE A 198 4.83 14.66 -14.75
CA ILE A 198 5.25 15.48 -15.88
C ILE A 198 4.54 15.05 -17.17
N PHE A 199 4.55 13.74 -17.47
CA PHE A 199 4.07 13.19 -18.74
C PHE A 199 2.59 12.80 -18.70
N ARG A 200 1.82 13.31 -17.74
CA ARG A 200 0.40 12.98 -17.53
C ARG A 200 -0.43 13.12 -18.82
N LYS A 201 -0.24 14.20 -19.59
CA LYS A 201 -0.99 14.46 -20.82
C LYS A 201 -0.59 13.51 -21.95
N ASP A 202 0.71 13.23 -22.10
CA ASP A 202 1.22 12.32 -23.15
C ASP A 202 0.78 10.87 -22.90
N LEU A 203 0.78 10.43 -21.63
CA LEU A 203 0.25 9.12 -21.23
C LEU A 203 -1.25 8.96 -21.52
N ASN A 204 -2.00 10.07 -21.51
CA ASN A 204 -3.40 10.07 -21.93
C ASN A 204 -3.56 10.01 -23.44
N PHE A 205 -2.68 10.70 -24.18
CA PHE A 205 -2.70 10.72 -25.64
C PHE A 205 -2.43 9.33 -26.24
N ASP A 206 -1.42 8.61 -25.75
CA ASP A 206 -1.09 7.27 -26.27
C ASP A 206 -2.24 6.28 -26.09
N ARG A 207 -2.95 6.33 -24.95
CA ARG A 207 -4.12 5.48 -24.72
C ARG A 207 -5.29 5.84 -25.65
N ASN A 208 -5.56 7.14 -25.83
CA ASN A 208 -6.65 7.58 -26.70
C ASN A 208 -6.39 7.19 -28.15
N ARG A 209 -5.14 7.29 -28.60
CA ARG A 209 -4.70 6.80 -29.91
C ARG A 209 -4.89 5.29 -30.05
N LEU A 210 -4.53 4.49 -29.04
CA LEU A 210 -4.81 3.05 -29.04
C LEU A 210 -6.31 2.74 -29.12
N PHE A 211 -7.15 3.49 -28.40
CA PHE A 211 -8.61 3.35 -28.51
C PHE A 211 -9.14 3.71 -29.89
N GLU A 212 -8.61 4.75 -30.53
CA GLU A 212 -8.93 5.10 -31.92
C GLU A 212 -8.51 4.00 -32.90
N GLU A 213 -7.30 3.46 -32.75
CA GLU A 213 -6.79 2.34 -33.56
C GLU A 213 -7.64 1.08 -33.38
N ILE A 214 -8.11 0.79 -32.15
CA ILE A 214 -9.06 -0.31 -31.86
C ILE A 214 -10.44 -0.02 -32.47
N SER A 215 -10.91 1.22 -32.41
CA SER A 215 -12.20 1.62 -32.99
C SER A 215 -12.18 1.55 -34.52
N GLN A 216 -11.01 1.75 -35.14
CA GLN A 216 -10.79 1.66 -36.58
C GLN A 216 -10.40 0.24 -37.04
N ALA A 217 -10.11 -0.68 -36.11
CA ALA A 217 -9.79 -2.06 -36.41
C ALA A 217 -10.99 -2.81 -37.01
N GLY A 218 -10.78 -3.39 -38.20
CA GLY A 218 -11.77 -4.20 -38.92
C GLY A 218 -12.20 -5.48 -38.16
N PRO A 219 -13.23 -6.19 -38.65
CA PRO A 219 -13.88 -7.30 -37.93
C PRO A 219 -13.00 -8.55 -37.70
N ASN A 220 -11.80 -8.63 -38.28
CA ASN A 220 -10.87 -9.76 -38.17
C ASN A 220 -9.75 -9.56 -37.14
N ILE A 221 -9.80 -8.48 -36.36
CA ILE A 221 -8.82 -8.21 -35.31
C ILE A 221 -9.47 -8.57 -33.98
N ASP A 222 -8.81 -9.40 -33.17
CA ASP A 222 -9.28 -9.73 -31.83
C ASP A 222 -9.15 -8.48 -30.94
N ARG A 223 -10.25 -7.73 -30.87
CA ARG A 223 -10.38 -6.51 -30.09
C ARG A 223 -10.07 -6.78 -28.61
N THR A 224 -10.30 -8.01 -28.15
CA THR A 224 -9.96 -8.47 -26.80
C THR A 224 -8.45 -8.54 -26.61
N GLU A 225 -7.70 -9.07 -27.59
CA GLU A 225 -6.24 -9.14 -27.56
C GLU A 225 -5.58 -7.74 -27.65
N LEU A 226 -6.17 -6.80 -28.39
CA LEU A 226 -5.71 -5.40 -28.43
C LEU A 226 -6.04 -4.61 -27.15
N LEU A 227 -7.19 -4.85 -26.53
CA LEU A 227 -7.54 -4.28 -25.22
C LEU A 227 -6.69 -4.87 -24.09
N LEU A 228 -6.26 -6.14 -24.24
CA LEU A 228 -5.35 -6.85 -23.34
C LEU A 228 -3.87 -6.62 -23.68
N LYS A 229 -3.54 -5.95 -24.79
CA LYS A 229 -2.22 -5.35 -25.09
C LYS A 229 -1.99 -4.13 -24.19
N ASP A 230 -2.27 -4.34 -22.92
CA ASP A 230 -2.33 -3.34 -21.88
C ASP A 230 -0.91 -3.21 -21.33
N TYR A 231 -0.13 -2.30 -21.94
CA TYR A 231 1.22 -1.86 -21.54
C TYR A 231 1.95 -2.84 -20.61
N GLY A 232 2.45 -3.94 -21.17
CA GLY A 232 3.26 -4.94 -20.47
C GLY A 232 4.64 -4.43 -20.05
N ASP A 233 4.89 -3.12 -20.09
CA ASP A 233 6.21 -2.52 -19.95
C ASP A 233 6.49 -2.00 -18.53
N TYR A 234 5.45 -1.85 -17.69
CA TYR A 234 5.59 -1.33 -16.32
C TYR A 234 5.12 -2.33 -15.28
N ALA A 235 5.89 -2.44 -14.18
CA ALA A 235 5.47 -3.16 -13.00
C ALA A 235 4.12 -2.62 -12.49
N LEU A 236 3.26 -3.50 -11.96
CA LEU A 236 1.92 -3.17 -11.48
C LEU A 236 1.87 -1.95 -10.53
N PRO A 237 2.80 -1.77 -9.58
CA PRO A 237 2.75 -0.60 -8.69
C PRO A 237 3.02 0.72 -9.42
N ILE A 238 3.92 0.72 -10.42
CA ILE A 238 4.16 1.88 -11.29
C ILE A 238 2.93 2.16 -12.13
N LYS A 239 2.35 1.11 -12.75
CA LYS A 239 1.12 1.23 -13.54
C LYS A 239 -0.02 1.84 -12.72
N THR A 240 -0.23 1.36 -11.49
CA THR A 240 -1.30 1.86 -10.61
C THR A 240 -1.08 3.32 -10.22
N ASN A 241 0.18 3.71 -9.99
CA ASN A 241 0.55 5.09 -9.70
C ASN A 241 0.30 6.01 -10.92
N VAL A 242 0.70 5.57 -12.12
CA VAL A 242 0.41 6.29 -13.38
C VAL A 242 -1.09 6.42 -13.59
N ASP A 243 -1.86 5.35 -13.41
CA ASP A 243 -3.31 5.35 -13.58
C ASP A 243 -3.99 6.31 -12.58
N PHE A 244 -3.49 6.40 -11.36
CA PHE A 244 -3.95 7.38 -10.36
C PHE A 244 -3.73 8.82 -10.83
N ILE A 245 -2.50 9.18 -11.25
CA ILE A 245 -2.19 10.52 -11.77
C ILE A 245 -3.08 10.89 -12.96
N ARG A 246 -3.31 9.95 -13.87
CA ARG A 246 -4.17 10.18 -15.05
C ARG A 246 -5.61 10.51 -14.65
N GLN A 247 -6.11 9.89 -13.59
CA GLN A 247 -7.48 10.02 -13.11
C GLN A 247 -7.69 11.21 -12.15
N ILE A 248 -6.71 12.10 -11.98
CA ILE A 248 -6.81 13.24 -11.05
C ILE A 248 -8.12 14.04 -11.22
N GLU A 249 -8.61 14.26 -12.45
CA GLU A 249 -9.88 14.97 -12.69
C GLU A 249 -11.11 14.31 -12.04
N SER A 250 -11.14 12.98 -11.99
CA SER A 250 -12.23 12.24 -11.36
C SER A 250 -12.02 12.15 -9.84
N ILE A 251 -10.77 12.04 -9.41
CA ILE A 251 -10.38 11.95 -8.00
C ILE A 251 -10.72 13.24 -7.26
N VAL A 252 -10.48 14.42 -7.85
CA VAL A 252 -10.78 15.72 -7.18
C VAL A 252 -12.25 15.94 -6.84
N LYS A 253 -13.15 15.14 -7.44
CA LYS A 253 -14.59 15.19 -7.17
C LYS A 253 -14.95 14.49 -5.85
N LYS A 254 -14.01 13.76 -5.24
CA LYS A 254 -14.16 13.08 -3.96
C LYS A 254 -13.53 13.90 -2.83
N SER A 255 -13.88 13.55 -1.59
CA SER A 255 -13.25 14.07 -0.38
C SER A 255 -12.83 12.90 0.50
N SER A 256 -11.64 12.99 1.10
CA SER A 256 -11.15 12.00 2.05
C SER A 256 -11.62 12.30 3.48
N PHE A 257 -11.50 11.32 4.38
CA PHE A 257 -11.77 11.58 5.80
C PHE A 257 -10.79 12.60 6.41
N ILE A 258 -9.56 12.70 5.86
CA ILE A 258 -8.56 13.69 6.29
C ILE A 258 -9.04 15.09 5.89
N ALA A 259 -9.48 15.27 4.65
CA ALA A 259 -9.94 16.58 4.18
C ALA A 259 -11.16 17.07 4.97
N GLU A 260 -12.05 16.15 5.37
CA GLU A 260 -13.26 16.49 6.11
C GLU A 260 -13.00 16.78 7.60
N ASN A 261 -12.10 16.02 8.24
CA ASN A 261 -11.99 16.02 9.70
C ASN A 261 -10.66 16.56 10.23
N TYR A 262 -9.61 16.62 9.40
CA TYR A 262 -8.23 16.96 9.78
C TYR A 262 -7.59 17.94 8.78
N PRO A 263 -8.18 19.14 8.58
CA PRO A 263 -7.68 20.13 7.62
C PRO A 263 -6.29 20.66 7.96
N ASP A 264 -5.88 20.56 9.23
CA ASP A 264 -4.54 20.90 9.70
C ASP A 264 -3.45 19.97 9.14
N ILE A 265 -3.76 18.71 8.84
CA ILE A 265 -2.84 17.80 8.11
C ILE A 265 -2.61 18.29 6.68
N LEU A 266 -3.67 18.78 6.01
CA LEU A 266 -3.54 19.35 4.67
C LEU A 266 -2.76 20.68 4.70
N ALA A 267 -2.92 21.47 5.77
CA ALA A 267 -2.12 22.68 5.97
C ALA A 267 -0.62 22.35 6.17
N ASP A 268 -0.28 21.35 6.98
CA ASP A 268 1.09 20.87 7.14
C ASP A 268 1.67 20.40 5.81
N PHE A 269 0.89 19.63 5.04
CA PHE A 269 1.31 19.18 3.72
C PHE A 269 1.53 20.35 2.74
N ALA A 270 0.62 21.34 2.72
CA ALA A 270 0.77 22.56 1.93
C ALA A 270 2.05 23.34 2.32
N ASP A 271 2.41 23.36 3.59
CA ASP A 271 3.64 23.97 4.09
C ASP A 271 4.91 23.18 3.73
N ILE A 272 4.83 21.86 3.58
CA ILE A 272 5.94 21.01 3.08
C ILE A 272 6.22 21.32 1.61
N ILE A 273 5.17 21.38 0.78
CA ILE A 273 5.33 21.66 -0.66
C ILE A 273 5.56 23.16 -0.93
N GLY A 274 5.15 24.03 -0.01
CA GLY A 274 5.29 25.48 -0.08
C GLY A 274 4.19 26.17 -0.90
N GLY A 275 2.99 25.58 -0.98
CA GLY A 275 1.91 26.01 -1.86
C GLY A 275 0.77 24.99 -1.94
N GLU A 276 -0.02 25.05 -3.00
CA GLU A 276 -1.19 24.19 -3.21
C GLU A 276 -1.28 23.68 -4.65
N TYR A 277 -1.83 22.49 -4.84
CA TYR A 277 -2.21 21.98 -6.16
C TYR A 277 -3.61 22.45 -6.53
N THR A 278 -3.82 22.80 -7.79
CA THR A 278 -5.13 23.19 -8.31
C THR A 278 -5.39 22.46 -9.62
N VAL A 279 -6.61 21.96 -9.79
CA VAL A 279 -7.06 21.30 -11.02
C VAL A 279 -8.16 22.14 -11.64
N THR A 280 -8.01 22.47 -12.92
CA THR A 280 -9.02 23.24 -13.66
C THR A 280 -10.12 22.33 -14.18
N ARG A 281 -11.23 22.93 -14.65
CA ARG A 281 -12.33 22.21 -15.29
C ARG A 281 -11.95 21.54 -16.62
N HIS A 282 -10.81 21.91 -17.22
CA HIS A 282 -10.29 21.31 -18.46
C HIS A 282 -9.19 20.28 -18.17
N ASP A 283 -9.20 19.71 -16.97
CA ASP A 283 -8.22 18.72 -16.51
C ASP A 283 -6.75 19.22 -16.53
N GLU A 284 -6.55 20.52 -16.29
CA GLU A 284 -5.22 21.09 -16.19
C GLU A 284 -4.76 21.17 -14.74
N LEU A 285 -3.60 20.59 -14.47
CA LEU A 285 -2.99 20.56 -13.14
C LEU A 285 -1.94 21.66 -13.02
N TYR A 286 -2.12 22.52 -12.02
CA TYR A 286 -1.20 23.60 -11.68
C TYR A 286 -0.77 23.53 -10.23
N TYR A 287 0.42 24.03 -9.96
CA TYR A 287 0.92 24.33 -8.63
C TYR A 287 0.95 25.84 -8.41
N GLN A 288 0.39 26.29 -7.29
CA GLN A 288 0.41 27.69 -6.89
C GLN A 288 1.28 27.85 -5.63
N PRO A 289 2.45 28.51 -5.72
CA PRO A 289 3.29 28.76 -4.56
C PRO A 289 2.61 29.68 -3.54
N LYS A 290 2.84 29.41 -2.25
CA LYS A 290 2.31 30.20 -1.13
C LYS A 290 2.70 31.67 -1.27
N GLY A 291 1.71 32.55 -1.16
CA GLY A 291 1.90 34.01 -1.27
C GLY A 291 2.17 34.53 -2.69
N LYS A 292 2.18 33.68 -3.71
CA LYS A 292 2.34 34.09 -5.11
C LYS A 292 1.04 33.87 -5.89
N ARG A 293 0.77 34.77 -6.86
CA ARG A 293 -0.39 34.65 -7.78
C ARG A 293 -0.09 33.86 -9.05
N ILE A 294 1.18 33.47 -9.26
CA ILE A 294 1.58 32.68 -10.42
C ILE A 294 1.09 31.24 -10.26
N LYS A 295 0.55 30.68 -11.34
CA LYS A 295 0.25 29.25 -11.47
C LYS A 295 1.33 28.64 -12.35
N LEU A 296 1.99 27.61 -11.84
CA LEU A 296 3.04 26.88 -12.53
C LEU A 296 2.47 25.57 -13.02
N SER A 297 2.74 25.19 -14.27
CA SER A 297 2.48 23.82 -14.72
C SER A 297 3.38 22.83 -13.97
N MET A 298 3.11 21.52 -14.12
CA MET A 298 3.97 20.51 -13.49
C MET A 298 5.41 20.56 -14.03
N ASP A 299 5.61 20.84 -15.32
CA ASP A 299 6.92 21.02 -15.95
C ASP A 299 7.67 22.29 -15.51
N GLU A 300 6.97 23.31 -14.97
CA GLU A 300 7.55 24.52 -14.40
C GLU A 300 7.79 24.43 -12.88
N SER A 301 7.09 23.51 -12.19
CA SER A 301 7.16 23.35 -10.73
C SER A 301 8.47 22.67 -10.25
N SER A 302 8.84 22.79 -8.98
CA SER A 302 10.05 22.11 -8.48
C SER A 302 9.90 20.58 -8.46
N SER A 303 11.01 19.84 -8.52
CA SER A 303 10.97 18.37 -8.46
C SER A 303 10.41 17.84 -7.13
N ALA A 304 10.61 18.55 -6.02
CA ALA A 304 9.99 18.26 -4.73
C ALA A 304 8.45 18.34 -4.78
N VAL A 305 7.93 19.39 -5.43
CA VAL A 305 6.49 19.56 -5.63
C VAL A 305 5.93 18.46 -6.51
N ARG A 306 6.65 18.05 -7.57
CA ARG A 306 6.21 16.94 -8.43
C ARG A 306 6.20 15.61 -7.68
N SER A 307 7.24 15.33 -6.87
CA SER A 307 7.38 14.06 -6.17
C SER A 307 6.36 13.87 -5.05
N LEU A 308 5.74 14.93 -4.54
CA LEU A 308 4.72 14.85 -3.49
C LEU A 308 3.28 14.89 -4.02
N LEU A 309 3.09 15.02 -5.33
CA LEU A 309 1.78 15.15 -5.97
C LEU A 309 0.81 14.03 -5.56
N ASP A 310 1.21 12.76 -5.74
CA ASP A 310 0.39 11.60 -5.40
C ASP A 310 -0.09 11.59 -3.97
N ILE A 311 0.83 11.93 -3.05
CA ILE A 311 0.57 11.95 -1.62
C ILE A 311 -0.45 13.05 -1.31
N GLY A 312 -0.30 14.24 -1.90
CA GLY A 312 -1.25 15.34 -1.72
C GLY A 312 -2.67 14.97 -2.16
N PHE A 313 -2.81 14.42 -3.36
CA PHE A 313 -4.13 13.99 -3.87
C PHE A 313 -4.72 12.83 -3.08
N TYR A 314 -3.89 11.87 -2.66
CA TYR A 314 -4.32 10.80 -1.77
C TYR A 314 -4.88 11.36 -0.46
N LEU A 315 -4.12 12.22 0.21
CA LEU A 315 -4.52 12.84 1.48
C LEU A 315 -5.81 13.63 1.33
N GLN A 316 -6.00 14.36 0.24
CA GLN A 316 -7.17 15.22 0.07
C GLN A 316 -8.42 14.48 -0.41
N HIS A 317 -8.28 13.41 -1.20
CA HIS A 317 -9.41 12.85 -1.95
C HIS A 317 -9.67 11.36 -1.77
N GLU A 318 -8.68 10.57 -1.37
CA GLU A 318 -8.82 9.10 -1.33
C GLU A 318 -8.61 8.48 0.04
N ALA A 319 -7.84 9.10 0.93
CA ALA A 319 -7.46 8.51 2.21
C ALA A 319 -8.68 8.04 3.03
N GLN A 320 -8.60 6.83 3.57
CA GLN A 320 -9.58 6.21 4.47
C GLN A 320 -8.88 5.60 5.69
N ILE A 321 -9.58 5.52 6.82
CA ILE A 321 -9.05 4.88 8.03
C ILE A 321 -8.79 3.39 7.73
N GLY A 322 -7.63 2.89 8.14
CA GLY A 322 -7.22 1.50 7.89
C GLY A 322 -6.53 1.25 6.54
N ASP A 323 -6.39 2.27 5.69
CA ASP A 323 -5.57 2.18 4.48
C ASP A 323 -4.10 1.90 4.79
N LEU A 324 -3.37 1.41 3.78
CA LEU A 324 -1.92 1.33 3.76
C LEU A 324 -1.35 2.29 2.71
N LEU A 325 -0.78 3.41 3.16
CA LEU A 325 -0.03 4.34 2.33
C LEU A 325 1.40 3.81 2.14
N MET A 326 1.73 3.37 0.93
CA MET A 326 3.06 2.90 0.54
C MET A 326 3.80 3.99 -0.22
N VAL A 327 4.99 4.39 0.22
CA VAL A 327 5.80 5.43 -0.46
C VAL A 327 7.22 4.92 -0.67
N ASP A 328 7.62 4.80 -1.94
CA ASP A 328 8.98 4.38 -2.31
C ASP A 328 9.90 5.61 -2.30
N GLU A 329 10.90 5.64 -1.43
CA GLU A 329 11.87 6.74 -1.29
C GLU A 329 11.19 8.13 -1.17
N PRO A 330 10.43 8.40 -0.09
CA PRO A 330 9.75 9.69 0.11
C PRO A 330 10.70 10.89 0.10
N GLU A 331 11.98 10.69 0.43
CA GLU A 331 13.02 11.72 0.45
C GLU A 331 13.45 12.23 -0.93
N LEU A 332 13.09 11.55 -2.03
CA LEU A 332 13.53 11.93 -3.36
C LEU A 332 13.17 13.39 -3.68
N ASN A 333 14.19 14.15 -4.05
CA ASN A 333 14.13 15.58 -4.36
C ASN A 333 13.80 16.51 -3.18
N LEU A 334 13.74 16.01 -1.93
CA LEU A 334 13.42 16.83 -0.76
C LEU A 334 14.67 17.37 -0.06
N HIS A 335 14.61 18.65 0.33
CA HIS A 335 15.57 19.22 1.28
C HIS A 335 15.50 18.49 2.64
N PRO A 336 16.62 18.33 3.38
CA PRO A 336 16.61 17.65 4.69
C PRO A 336 15.53 18.14 5.66
N GLU A 337 15.26 19.45 5.66
CA GLU A 337 14.16 20.03 6.45
C GLU A 337 12.79 19.43 6.09
N ASN A 338 12.50 19.30 4.79
CA ASN A 338 11.24 18.71 4.33
C ASN A 338 11.20 17.19 4.53
N GLN A 339 12.34 16.50 4.51
CA GLN A 339 12.40 15.08 4.89
C GLN A 339 11.95 14.87 6.33
N ARG A 340 12.37 15.74 7.26
CA ARG A 340 11.91 15.74 8.66
C ARG A 340 10.40 16.00 8.74
N ARG A 341 9.91 17.03 8.05
CA ARG A 341 8.46 17.37 8.06
C ARG A 341 7.59 16.25 7.48
N VAL A 342 8.06 15.57 6.43
CA VAL A 342 7.39 14.37 5.88
C VAL A 342 7.35 13.21 6.89
N ALA A 343 8.43 12.99 7.65
CA ALA A 343 8.44 11.98 8.71
C ALA A 343 7.40 12.30 9.81
N ARG A 344 7.29 13.57 10.22
CA ARG A 344 6.24 14.03 11.16
C ARG A 344 4.84 13.81 10.60
N LEU A 345 4.61 14.19 9.34
CA LEU A 345 3.34 13.96 8.65
C LEU A 345 2.96 12.47 8.68
N PHE A 346 3.87 11.57 8.31
CA PHE A 346 3.59 10.13 8.35
C PHE A 346 3.29 9.62 9.76
N ALA A 347 3.98 10.10 10.79
CA ALA A 347 3.67 9.75 12.18
C ALA A 347 2.25 10.20 12.58
N ARG A 348 1.82 11.39 12.15
CA ARG A 348 0.44 11.87 12.35
C ARG A 348 -0.58 10.96 11.65
N LEU A 349 -0.33 10.55 10.40
CA LEU A 349 -1.22 9.63 9.68
C LEU A 349 -1.36 8.28 10.39
N VAL A 350 -0.25 7.76 10.92
CA VAL A 350 -0.24 6.53 11.74
C VAL A 350 -1.10 6.69 12.99
N ASN A 351 -1.02 7.83 13.66
CA ASN A 351 -1.87 8.11 14.82
C ASN A 351 -3.36 8.25 14.48
N LEU A 352 -3.71 8.57 13.23
CA LEU A 352 -5.08 8.59 12.72
C LEU A 352 -5.58 7.23 12.20
N GLY A 353 -4.76 6.19 12.28
CA GLY A 353 -5.14 4.84 11.86
C GLY A 353 -4.90 4.54 10.38
N ILE A 354 -4.14 5.37 9.67
CA ILE A 354 -3.58 5.01 8.36
C ILE A 354 -2.26 4.30 8.58
N LYS A 355 -2.10 3.10 8.04
CA LYS A 355 -0.81 2.42 8.07
C LYS A 355 0.12 3.05 7.03
N VAL A 356 1.38 3.22 7.37
CA VAL A 356 2.40 3.77 6.47
C VAL A 356 3.48 2.72 6.23
N PHE A 357 3.85 2.51 4.97
CA PHE A 357 4.97 1.68 4.57
C PHE A 357 5.91 2.50 3.69
N ILE A 358 7.18 2.64 4.08
CA ILE A 358 8.15 3.35 3.24
C ILE A 358 9.39 2.51 2.99
N THR A 359 10.00 2.71 1.84
CA THR A 359 11.42 2.41 1.63
C THR A 359 12.20 3.71 1.76
N THR A 360 13.40 3.68 2.34
CA THR A 360 14.19 4.92 2.45
C THR A 360 15.68 4.67 2.56
N HIS A 361 16.43 5.65 2.09
CA HIS A 361 17.87 5.84 2.25
C HIS A 361 18.19 7.06 3.13
N SER A 362 17.16 7.72 3.68
CA SER A 362 17.33 8.95 4.43
C SER A 362 17.57 8.69 5.92
N ASP A 363 18.79 8.99 6.34
CA ASP A 363 19.13 9.12 7.76
C ASP A 363 18.33 10.24 8.45
N TYR A 364 17.93 11.29 7.72
CA TYR A 364 17.12 12.38 8.28
C TYR A 364 15.71 11.91 8.67
N ILE A 365 15.09 11.04 7.86
CA ILE A 365 13.78 10.45 8.20
C ILE A 365 13.91 9.58 9.45
N ILE A 366 14.92 8.70 9.50
CA ILE A 366 15.14 7.83 10.67
C ILE A 366 15.42 8.65 11.93
N LYS A 367 16.29 9.66 11.87
CA LYS A 367 16.60 10.54 13.02
C LYS A 367 15.40 11.34 13.49
N GLU A 368 14.56 11.82 12.57
CA GLU A 368 13.34 12.51 12.96
C GLU A 368 12.36 11.56 13.67
N LEU A 369 12.20 10.33 13.18
CA LEU A 369 11.39 9.32 13.87
C LEU A 369 11.95 8.99 15.26
N ASN A 370 13.28 8.88 15.41
CA ASN A 370 13.90 8.74 16.73
C ASN A 370 13.53 9.90 17.64
N THR A 371 13.56 11.13 17.14
CA THR A 371 13.15 12.31 17.91
C THR A 371 11.69 12.20 18.36
N LEU A 372 10.78 11.78 17.47
CA LEU A 372 9.35 11.60 17.81
C LEU A 372 9.12 10.48 18.83
N ILE A 373 9.88 9.38 18.76
CA ILE A 373 9.85 8.30 19.77
C ILE A 373 10.35 8.81 21.12
N MET A 374 11.52 9.47 21.12
CA MET A 374 12.17 9.96 22.34
C MET A 374 11.35 11.05 23.03
N LEU A 375 10.63 11.89 22.28
CA LEU A 375 9.75 12.91 22.83
C LEU A 375 8.43 12.34 23.39
N ASN A 376 8.05 11.10 23.04
CA ASN A 376 6.80 10.47 23.46
C ASN A 376 6.80 9.93 24.91
N HIS A 377 7.63 10.54 25.78
CA HIS A 377 7.74 10.19 27.19
C HIS A 377 7.27 11.34 28.07
N ASP A 378 6.60 10.99 29.17
CA ASP A 378 6.07 11.98 30.11
C ASP A 378 7.16 12.50 31.08
N LYS A 379 8.17 13.19 30.53
CA LYS A 379 9.25 13.83 31.29
C LYS A 379 9.17 15.37 31.11
N PRO A 380 9.18 16.18 32.18
CA PRO A 380 8.99 17.64 32.07
C PRO A 380 10.00 18.38 31.19
N HIS A 381 11.22 17.88 31.05
CA HIS A 381 12.21 18.49 30.15
C HIS A 381 11.92 18.21 28.67
N LEU A 382 11.36 17.03 28.34
CA LEU A 382 10.99 16.68 26.97
C LEU A 382 9.81 17.51 26.48
N GLN A 383 8.80 17.72 27.32
CA GLN A 383 7.68 18.62 26.99
C GLN A 383 8.15 20.06 26.71
N ARG A 384 9.16 20.53 27.45
CA ARG A 384 9.78 21.85 27.21
C ARG A 384 10.52 21.87 25.87
N ILE A 385 11.31 20.85 25.55
CA ILE A 385 12.03 20.73 24.28
C ILE A 385 11.03 20.66 23.12
N ALA A 386 10.00 19.81 23.21
CA ALA A 386 8.95 19.70 22.20
C ALA A 386 8.31 21.05 21.89
N LYS A 387 7.94 21.82 22.94
CA LYS A 387 7.37 23.15 22.77
C LYS A 387 8.34 24.16 22.16
N GLN A 388 9.62 24.12 22.54
CA GLN A 388 10.65 25.04 22.02
C GLN A 388 10.94 24.79 20.54
N GLU A 389 10.99 23.52 20.14
CA GLU A 389 11.31 23.07 18.78
C GLU A 389 10.07 22.90 17.88
N GLY A 390 8.89 23.27 18.38
CA GLY A 390 7.64 23.26 17.62
C GLY A 390 7.07 21.88 17.30
N TYR A 391 7.33 20.88 18.13
CA TYR A 391 6.69 19.56 18.03
C TYR A 391 5.31 19.55 18.68
N GLN A 392 4.36 18.87 18.06
CA GLN A 392 3.00 18.70 18.55
C GLN A 392 2.80 17.30 19.14
N SER A 393 1.95 17.16 20.16
CA SER A 393 1.69 15.85 20.78
C SER A 393 1.09 14.83 19.80
N VAL A 394 0.37 15.30 18.78
CA VAL A 394 -0.21 14.44 17.73
C VAL A 394 0.82 13.85 16.76
N GLU A 395 2.04 14.41 16.72
CA GLU A 395 3.16 13.91 15.91
C GLU A 395 3.94 12.79 16.63
N LEU A 396 3.83 12.71 17.96
CA LEU A 396 4.60 11.76 18.76
C LEU A 396 4.11 10.34 18.49
N ILE A 397 5.05 9.40 18.39
CA ILE A 397 4.77 8.01 18.02
C ILE A 397 5.46 7.06 18.97
N SER A 398 4.81 5.96 19.32
CA SER A 398 5.36 4.96 20.21
C SER A 398 6.21 3.95 19.43
N ALA A 399 7.26 3.42 20.07
CA ALA A 399 8.19 2.48 19.44
C ALA A 399 7.49 1.20 18.95
N ASP A 400 6.44 0.74 19.63
CA ASP A 400 5.68 -0.48 19.28
C ASP A 400 4.89 -0.36 17.97
N LYS A 401 4.55 0.86 17.54
CA LYS A 401 3.88 1.12 16.26
C LYS A 401 4.82 1.02 15.07
N ILE A 402 6.13 1.15 15.30
CA ILE A 402 7.15 1.22 14.25
C ILE A 402 7.83 -0.14 14.08
N LYS A 403 8.06 -0.52 12.83
CA LYS A 403 8.90 -1.66 12.46
C LYS A 403 9.89 -1.24 11.38
N VAL A 404 11.18 -1.41 11.66
CA VAL A 404 12.24 -1.07 10.72
C VAL A 404 12.98 -2.33 10.31
N TYR A 405 13.11 -2.53 9.00
CA TYR A 405 13.83 -3.64 8.40
C TYR A 405 15.01 -3.11 7.60
N ILE A 406 16.20 -3.65 7.85
CA ILE A 406 17.43 -3.30 7.14
C ILE A 406 17.65 -4.34 6.03
N ALA A 407 17.73 -3.87 4.78
CA ALA A 407 18.07 -4.68 3.63
C ALA A 407 19.60 -4.79 3.51
N GLU A 408 20.13 -5.92 3.94
CA GLU A 408 21.58 -6.16 4.07
C GLU A 408 21.96 -7.62 3.81
N GLU A 409 23.26 -7.88 3.67
CA GLU A 409 23.79 -9.23 3.72
C GLU A 409 23.92 -9.68 5.17
N ALA A 410 23.11 -10.65 5.60
CA ALA A 410 23.18 -11.19 6.95
C ALA A 410 23.25 -12.72 6.95
N LEU A 411 23.79 -13.27 8.05
CA LEU A 411 23.80 -14.71 8.31
C LEU A 411 22.40 -15.18 8.70
N THR A 412 21.69 -15.81 7.77
CA THR A 412 20.33 -16.32 7.99
C THR A 412 20.25 -17.84 7.75
N THR A 413 19.31 -18.49 8.43
CA THR A 413 18.98 -19.89 8.19
C THR A 413 18.03 -19.96 7.01
N ILE A 414 18.48 -20.54 5.89
CA ILE A 414 17.64 -20.75 4.71
C ILE A 414 16.73 -21.95 4.97
N ASP A 415 15.45 -21.84 4.62
CA ASP A 415 14.48 -22.93 4.79
C ASP A 415 14.99 -24.23 4.14
N GLY A 416 14.91 -25.34 4.89
CA GLY A 416 15.40 -26.64 4.45
C GLY A 416 16.91 -26.86 4.66
N LYS A 417 17.65 -25.89 5.23
CA LYS A 417 19.07 -26.04 5.58
C LYS A 417 19.29 -25.83 7.08
N THR A 418 20.16 -26.64 7.67
CA THR A 418 20.56 -26.51 9.09
C THR A 418 21.67 -25.48 9.31
N LYS A 419 22.49 -25.20 8.29
CA LYS A 419 23.58 -24.21 8.36
C LYS A 419 23.10 -22.82 7.94
N ARG A 420 23.49 -21.80 8.72
CA ARG A 420 23.34 -20.40 8.34
C ARG A 420 24.24 -20.05 7.15
N MET A 421 23.72 -19.24 6.25
CA MET A 421 24.44 -18.73 5.08
C MET A 421 24.33 -17.22 5.06
N LYS A 422 25.40 -16.54 4.62
CA LYS A 422 25.36 -15.11 4.36
C LYS A 422 24.66 -14.87 3.04
N CYS A 423 23.56 -14.13 3.04
CA CYS A 423 22.85 -13.74 1.83
C CYS A 423 22.06 -12.44 2.04
N GLN A 424 21.61 -11.83 0.94
CA GLN A 424 20.73 -10.66 1.01
C GLN A 424 19.39 -11.05 1.64
N THR A 425 19.01 -10.34 2.69
CA THR A 425 17.79 -10.56 3.47
C THR A 425 17.31 -9.24 4.07
N LEU A 426 16.20 -9.30 4.81
CA LEU A 426 15.71 -8.20 5.64
C LEU A 426 15.91 -8.56 7.10
N THR A 427 16.71 -7.78 7.83
CA THR A 427 16.91 -7.94 9.28
C THR A 427 16.04 -6.94 10.02
N LEU A 428 15.40 -7.36 11.11
CA LEU A 428 14.64 -6.44 11.96
C LEU A 428 15.63 -5.59 12.77
N ALA A 429 15.50 -4.27 12.70
CA ALA A 429 16.25 -3.35 13.54
C ALA A 429 15.70 -3.35 14.97
N ASN A 430 16.57 -3.12 15.95
CA ASN A 430 16.16 -2.89 17.32
C ASN A 430 15.57 -1.48 17.44
N ILE A 431 14.48 -1.34 18.20
CA ILE A 431 13.86 -0.05 18.48
C ILE A 431 13.69 0.05 19.99
N ASP A 432 14.51 0.88 20.60
CA ASP A 432 14.44 1.16 22.02
C ASP A 432 13.48 2.34 22.27
N PRO A 433 12.55 2.25 23.23
CA PRO A 433 11.65 3.35 23.52
C PRO A 433 12.37 4.64 23.94
N GLU A 434 13.53 4.57 24.59
CA GLU A 434 14.29 5.74 25.06
C GLU A 434 15.37 6.22 24.08
N LEU A 435 15.94 5.32 23.26
CA LEU A 435 17.03 5.64 22.33
C LEU A 435 16.62 5.69 20.85
N GLY A 436 15.44 5.18 20.52
CA GLY A 436 14.91 5.11 19.15
C GLY A 436 15.41 3.90 18.35
N ILE A 437 15.39 4.04 17.04
CA ILE A 437 15.72 3.03 16.03
C ILE A 437 17.24 2.92 15.84
N GLU A 438 17.76 1.70 15.94
CA GLU A 438 19.15 1.35 15.65
C GLU A 438 19.33 1.02 14.14
N ALA A 439 19.57 2.04 13.32
CA ALA A 439 19.66 1.91 11.86
C ALA A 439 21.10 1.75 11.34
N ARG A 440 21.70 0.60 11.65
CA ARG A 440 23.11 0.24 11.35
C ARG A 440 23.54 0.42 9.90
N SER A 441 22.60 0.44 8.95
CA SER A 441 22.90 0.67 7.53
C SER A 441 23.51 2.04 7.24
N PHE A 442 23.28 3.03 8.10
CA PHE A 442 23.77 4.41 7.90
C PHE A 442 25.02 4.72 8.72
N ASP A 443 25.16 4.10 9.89
CA ASP A 443 26.19 4.40 10.90
C ASP A 443 27.60 4.35 10.32
N LYS A 444 27.93 3.29 9.57
CA LYS A 444 29.27 3.12 8.99
C LYS A 444 29.69 4.30 8.12
N THR A 445 28.78 4.84 7.31
CA THR A 445 29.07 5.96 6.42
C THR A 445 29.27 7.24 7.23
N ILE A 446 28.40 7.49 8.21
CA ILE A 446 28.45 8.67 9.07
C ILE A 446 29.72 8.65 9.94
N GLU A 447 30.03 7.52 10.58
CA GLU A 447 31.24 7.33 11.37
C GLU A 447 32.50 7.50 10.53
N THR A 448 32.50 6.97 9.30
CA THR A 448 33.63 7.14 8.38
C THR A 448 33.83 8.62 8.03
N MET A 449 32.74 9.35 7.74
CA MET A 449 32.80 10.78 7.47
C MET A 449 33.31 11.58 8.68
N ASN A 450 32.76 11.32 9.87
CA ASN A 450 33.17 11.98 11.10
C ASN A 450 34.65 11.71 11.39
N ARG A 451 35.09 10.46 11.30
CA ARG A 451 36.51 10.09 11.48
C ARG A 451 37.43 10.81 10.49
N ILE A 452 37.05 10.89 9.22
CA ILE A 452 37.84 11.60 8.20
C ILE A 452 37.91 13.10 8.54
N GLN A 453 36.78 13.72 8.93
CA GLN A 453 36.73 15.13 9.28
C GLN A 453 37.53 15.44 10.54
N GLU A 454 37.43 14.59 11.56
CA GLU A 454 38.25 14.67 12.77
C GLU A 454 39.73 14.54 12.45
N ALA A 455 40.12 13.59 11.59
CA ALA A 455 41.51 13.45 11.14
C ALA A 455 42.01 14.70 10.39
N ILE A 456 41.19 15.30 9.53
CA ILE A 456 41.53 16.54 8.81
C ILE A 456 41.75 17.71 9.79
N ILE A 457 40.87 17.85 10.79
CA ILE A 457 40.92 18.97 11.73
C ILE A 457 42.05 18.81 12.76
N TRP A 458 42.20 17.60 13.30
CA TRP A 458 43.05 17.34 14.47
C TRP A 458 44.37 16.63 14.13
N GLY A 459 44.59 16.21 12.88
CA GLY A 459 45.82 15.56 12.45
C GLY A 459 46.02 14.16 13.05
N ALA A 460 44.93 13.45 13.34
CA ALA A 460 44.99 12.08 13.84
C ALA A 460 45.20 11.10 12.66
N ASP A 461 46.32 10.36 12.69
CA ASP A 461 46.63 9.24 11.78
C ASP A 461 45.75 8.02 12.04
#